data_AF-A0A1B8DBR6-F1
#
_entry.id   AF-A0A1B8DBR6-F1
#
_cell.length_a   1.000
_cell.length_b   1.000
_cell.length_c   1.000
_cell.angle_alpha   90.00
_cell.angle_beta   90.00
_cell.angle_gamma   90.00
#
_symmetry.space_group_name_H-M   'P 1'
#
loop_
_entity.id
_entity.type
_entity.pdbx_description
1 polymer ?
#
loop_
_entity_poly.entity_id
_entity_poly.type
_entity_poly.pdbx_seq_one_letter_code
_entity_poly.pdbx_strand_id
1 'polypeptide(L)'
;MPNFLDTIKRSFVDVTVNKDKENAINTSEFLEAAESLTTLFDVLGSVAFQPVKNDMLGNIKKIRDRQLDDRRESETLQELVVNELKTKKHVATEGLIWLVRFELSVSFRNAYGSTLKPHHSFLVKPIFSAATSARPSRKDFYVKLGDDQEAVHQGLTVWLKALETQVAILKGFLDRPEAKW
;
A
#
# COMPACT_ATOMS: atom_id res chain seq x y z
N MET A 1 -14.52 -3.18 22.49
CA MET A 1 -13.34 -4.03 22.18
C MET A 1 -12.51 -3.32 21.14
N PRO A 2 -11.18 -3.46 21.15
CA PRO A 2 -10.34 -2.86 20.11
C PRO A 2 -10.73 -3.37 18.73
N ASN A 3 -10.75 -2.49 17.74
CA ASN A 3 -10.97 -2.82 16.34
C ASN A 3 -9.62 -3.00 15.61
N PHE A 4 -9.65 -3.45 14.36
CA PHE A 4 -8.46 -3.67 13.53
C PHE A 4 -7.48 -2.48 13.52
N LEU A 5 -7.99 -1.25 13.45
CA LEU A 5 -7.18 -0.04 13.40
C LEU A 5 -6.48 0.27 14.73
N ASP A 6 -6.95 -0.31 15.84
CA ASP A 6 -6.29 -0.21 17.15
C ASP A 6 -5.12 -1.20 17.28
N THR A 7 -5.01 -2.18 16.36
CA THR A 7 -4.00 -3.25 16.39
C THR A 7 -2.83 -3.04 15.44
N ILE A 8 -2.98 -2.13 14.47
CA ILE A 8 -1.95 -1.84 13.50
C ILE A 8 -0.81 -1.02 14.10
N LYS A 9 0.41 -1.25 13.62
CA LYS A 9 1.61 -0.55 14.12
C LYS A 9 1.56 0.95 13.81
N ARG A 10 1.08 1.32 12.62
CA ARG A 10 0.91 2.71 12.21
C ARG A 10 -0.28 2.85 11.26
N SER A 11 -1.08 3.89 11.49
CA SER A 11 -2.16 4.30 10.59
C SER A 11 -1.62 5.18 9.47
N PHE A 12 -2.23 5.13 8.28
CA PHE A 12 -1.95 6.13 7.24
C PHE A 12 -2.30 7.56 7.69
N VAL A 13 -3.20 7.72 8.67
CA VAL A 13 -3.52 9.01 9.27
C VAL A 13 -2.30 9.64 9.96
N ASP A 14 -1.40 8.81 10.48
CA ASP A 14 -0.21 9.24 11.24
C ASP A 14 1.06 9.28 10.38
N VAL A 15 0.91 9.28 9.05
CA VAL A 15 2.02 9.45 8.12
C VAL A 15 2.22 10.94 7.84
N THR A 16 3.41 11.43 8.11
CA THR A 16 3.78 12.82 7.89
C THR A 16 3.85 13.12 6.39
N VAL A 17 3.07 14.10 5.96
CA VAL A 17 3.09 14.68 4.63
C VAL A 17 3.52 16.15 4.75
N ASN A 18 4.72 16.46 4.29
CA ASN A 18 5.27 17.81 4.35
C ASN A 18 4.68 18.68 3.23
N LYS A 19 3.65 19.46 3.58
CA LYS A 19 2.94 20.34 2.63
C LYS A 19 3.81 21.46 2.07
N ASP A 20 4.83 21.89 2.82
CA ASP A 20 5.75 22.96 2.41
C ASP A 20 6.84 22.45 1.46
N LYS A 21 6.98 21.12 1.34
CA LYS A 21 7.95 20.45 0.46
C LYS A 21 7.23 19.53 -0.52
N GLU A 22 6.33 20.09 -1.34
CA GLU A 22 5.59 19.38 -2.39
C GLU A 22 4.86 18.10 -1.93
N ASN A 23 4.32 18.12 -0.71
CA ASN A 23 3.70 16.95 -0.09
C ASN A 23 4.68 15.77 0.04
N ALA A 24 5.94 16.03 0.41
CA ALA A 24 6.93 14.98 0.62
C ALA A 24 6.46 14.02 1.73
N ILE A 25 6.42 12.72 1.42
CA ILE A 25 5.90 11.68 2.31
C ILE A 25 7.07 11.01 3.03
N ASN A 26 7.03 10.96 4.36
CA ASN A 26 8.07 10.29 5.14
C ASN A 26 8.15 8.79 4.79
N THR A 27 9.34 8.34 4.39
CA THR A 27 9.57 6.97 3.94
C THR A 27 9.30 5.95 5.05
N SER A 28 9.84 6.17 6.25
CA SER A 28 9.71 5.21 7.35
C SER A 28 8.25 5.00 7.73
N GLU A 29 7.53 6.10 7.90
CA GLU A 29 6.15 6.10 8.36
C GLU A 29 5.21 5.48 7.32
N PHE A 30 5.40 5.83 6.03
CA PHE A 30 4.62 5.25 4.96
C PHE A 30 4.84 3.73 4.87
N LEU A 31 6.09 3.26 4.95
CA LEU A 31 6.37 1.83 4.89
C LEU A 31 5.80 1.07 6.10
N GLU A 32 5.83 1.65 7.30
CA GLU A 32 5.17 1.04 8.48
C GLU A 32 3.64 0.96 8.33
N ALA A 33 3.01 1.99 7.76
CA ALA A 33 1.59 1.98 7.46
C ALA A 33 1.23 0.97 6.35
N ALA A 34 2.08 0.85 5.33
CA ALA A 34 1.93 -0.14 4.26
C ALA A 34 2.11 -1.58 4.78
N GLU A 35 3.08 -1.83 5.66
CA GLU A 35 3.25 -3.12 6.35
C GLU A 35 2.01 -3.45 7.19
N SER A 36 1.51 -2.47 7.95
CA SER A 36 0.29 -2.60 8.75
C SER A 36 -0.93 -2.98 7.91
N LEU A 37 -1.09 -2.38 6.73
CA LEU A 37 -2.15 -2.74 5.78
C LEU A 37 -2.07 -4.22 5.34
N THR A 38 -0.88 -4.80 5.20
CA THR A 38 -0.76 -6.21 4.82
C THR A 38 -1.37 -7.17 5.85
N THR A 39 -1.46 -6.75 7.12
CA THR A 39 -2.08 -7.57 8.18
C THR A 39 -3.60 -7.74 7.99
N LEU A 40 -4.23 -6.86 7.20
CA LEU A 40 -5.63 -7.01 6.80
C LEU A 40 -5.89 -8.34 6.06
N PHE A 41 -4.90 -8.84 5.31
CA PHE A 41 -5.02 -10.13 4.63
C PHE A 41 -5.04 -11.32 5.59
N ASP A 42 -4.43 -11.18 6.76
CA ASP A 42 -4.48 -12.18 7.82
C ASP A 42 -5.88 -12.19 8.48
N VAL A 43 -6.48 -11.00 8.66
CA VAL A 43 -7.87 -10.87 9.13
C VAL A 43 -8.85 -11.53 8.14
N LEU A 44 -8.63 -11.34 6.83
CA LEU A 44 -9.42 -12.01 5.80
C LEU A 44 -9.32 -13.54 5.89
N GLY A 45 -8.24 -14.08 6.47
CA GLY A 45 -8.15 -15.46 6.96
C GLY A 45 -8.07 -16.53 5.88
N SER A 46 -7.73 -16.15 4.64
CA SER A 46 -7.61 -17.08 3.52
C SER A 46 -6.18 -17.10 3.00
N VAL A 47 -5.61 -18.30 2.89
CA VAL A 47 -4.33 -18.55 2.20
C VAL A 47 -4.32 -17.99 0.78
N ALA A 48 -5.50 -17.76 0.19
CA ALA A 48 -5.65 -17.17 -1.14
C ALA A 48 -5.14 -15.72 -1.21
N PHE A 49 -5.02 -14.99 -0.10
CA PHE A 49 -4.43 -13.64 -0.09
C PHE A 49 -2.92 -13.61 0.11
N GLN A 50 -2.26 -14.74 0.40
CA GLN A 50 -0.81 -14.79 0.62
C GLN A 50 0.01 -14.30 -0.59
N PRO A 51 -0.35 -14.62 -1.84
CA PRO A 51 0.35 -14.05 -3.00
C PRO A 51 0.29 -12.52 -3.04
N VAL A 52 -0.85 -11.94 -2.63
CA VAL A 52 -1.06 -10.49 -2.58
C VAL A 52 -0.23 -9.85 -1.48
N LYS A 53 -0.30 -10.43 -0.27
CA LYS A 53 0.50 -10.01 0.88
C LYS A 53 2.00 -10.06 0.57
N ASN A 54 2.48 -11.16 -0.02
CA ASN A 54 3.88 -11.35 -0.34
C ASN A 54 4.39 -10.37 -1.41
N ASP A 55 3.57 -10.05 -2.41
CA ASP A 55 3.92 -9.03 -3.42
C ASP A 55 4.10 -7.65 -2.78
N MET A 56 3.14 -7.24 -1.92
CA MET A 56 3.27 -5.98 -1.18
C MET A 56 4.50 -5.95 -0.27
N LEU A 57 4.73 -7.01 0.52
CA LEU A 57 5.89 -7.11 1.40
C LEU A 57 7.21 -7.10 0.62
N GLY A 58 7.26 -7.76 -0.54
CA GLY A 58 8.42 -7.72 -1.43
C GLY A 58 8.71 -6.31 -1.93
N ASN A 59 7.69 -5.55 -2.32
CA ASN A 59 7.85 -4.17 -2.76
C ASN A 59 8.23 -3.22 -1.63
N ILE A 60 7.64 -3.38 -0.44
CA ILE A 60 8.04 -2.66 0.79
C ILE A 60 9.51 -2.93 1.08
N LYS A 61 9.97 -4.19 0.98
CA LYS A 61 11.36 -4.55 1.23
C LYS A 61 12.32 -3.83 0.29
N LYS A 62 12.02 -3.78 -1.02
CA LYS A 62 12.86 -3.05 -2.00
C LYS A 62 13.08 -1.58 -1.59
N ILE A 63 12.02 -0.91 -1.15
CA ILE A 63 12.07 0.50 -0.71
C ILE A 63 12.84 0.61 0.61
N ARG A 64 12.58 -0.29 1.56
CA ARG A 64 13.27 -0.33 2.86
C ARG A 64 14.77 -0.57 2.71
N ASP A 65 15.18 -1.49 1.83
CA ASP A 65 16.59 -1.78 1.57
C ASP A 65 17.31 -0.52 1.08
N ARG A 66 16.75 0.19 0.08
CA ARG A 66 17.29 1.49 -0.38
C ARG A 66 17.34 2.52 0.73
N GLN A 67 16.29 2.62 1.55
CA GLN A 67 16.24 3.54 2.67
C GLN A 67 17.37 3.28 3.68
N LEU A 68 17.67 2.01 3.97
CA LEU A 68 18.70 1.64 4.92
C LEU A 68 20.11 1.85 4.36
N ASP A 69 20.29 1.63 3.05
CA ASP A 69 21.56 1.88 2.36
C ASP A 69 21.92 3.37 2.32
N ASP A 70 20.93 4.26 2.16
CA ASP A 70 21.15 5.71 2.18
C ASP A 70 20.01 6.49 2.85
N ARG A 71 20.07 6.57 4.19
CA ARG A 71 19.00 7.17 5.01
C ARG A 71 18.81 8.67 4.75
N ARG A 72 19.91 9.41 4.53
CA ARG A 72 19.86 10.88 4.35
C ARG A 72 19.25 11.25 3.00
N GLU A 73 19.51 10.44 1.98
CA GLU A 73 18.93 10.64 0.64
C GLU A 73 17.55 9.99 0.47
N SER A 74 17.01 9.35 1.52
CA SER A 74 15.78 8.57 1.48
C SER A 74 14.81 8.90 2.62
N GLU A 75 14.90 10.09 3.20
CA GLU A 75 13.99 10.53 4.28
C GLU A 75 12.53 10.58 3.80
N THR A 76 12.32 10.99 2.55
CA THR A 76 11.02 11.02 1.89
C THR A 76 10.99 10.12 0.65
N LEU A 77 9.82 9.60 0.29
CA LEU A 77 9.67 8.69 -0.85
C LEU A 77 10.07 9.36 -2.16
N GLN A 78 9.78 10.65 -2.32
CA GLN A 78 10.15 11.42 -3.49
C GLN A 78 11.67 11.57 -3.61
N GLU A 79 12.36 11.92 -2.51
CA GLU A 79 13.82 12.02 -2.50
C GLU A 79 14.48 10.66 -2.74
N LEU A 80 13.95 9.61 -2.11
CA LEU A 80 14.42 8.24 -2.31
C LEU A 80 14.45 7.88 -3.80
N VAL A 81 13.34 8.13 -4.51
CA VAL A 81 13.23 7.87 -5.96
C VAL A 81 14.22 8.71 -6.75
N VAL A 82 14.19 10.04 -6.58
CA VAL A 82 15.06 10.95 -7.33
C VAL A 82 16.54 10.60 -7.14
N ASN A 83 16.94 10.25 -5.91
CA ASN A 83 18.32 9.93 -5.59
C ASN A 83 18.72 8.51 -6.04
N GLU A 84 17.82 7.53 -5.97
CA GLU A 84 18.08 6.20 -6.54
C GLU A 84 18.33 6.29 -8.06
N LEU A 85 17.49 7.02 -8.79
CA LEU A 85 17.58 7.13 -10.24
C LEU A 85 18.88 7.80 -10.72
N LYS A 86 19.44 8.74 -9.95
CA LYS A 86 20.78 9.31 -10.22
C LYS A 86 21.88 8.26 -10.23
N THR A 87 21.71 7.15 -9.50
CA THR A 87 22.66 6.03 -9.46
C THR A 87 22.49 5.03 -10.61
N LYS A 88 21.55 5.30 -11.55
CA LYS A 88 21.14 4.38 -12.62
C LYS A 88 20.55 3.06 -12.12
N LYS A 89 20.06 3.04 -10.87
CA LYS A 89 19.26 1.95 -10.29
C LYS A 89 17.81 2.39 -10.21
N HIS A 90 16.88 1.43 -10.16
CA HIS A 90 15.44 1.69 -10.11
C HIS A 90 14.67 0.61 -9.34
N VAL A 91 15.33 -0.14 -8.46
CA VAL A 91 14.74 -1.29 -7.77
C VAL A 91 13.68 -0.82 -6.75
N ALA A 92 14.02 0.19 -5.95
CA ALA A 92 13.09 0.77 -4.99
C ALA A 92 12.01 1.61 -5.67
N THR A 93 12.35 2.34 -6.73
CA THR A 93 11.42 3.10 -7.55
C THR A 93 10.37 2.18 -8.19
N GLU A 94 10.80 1.04 -8.76
CA GLU A 94 9.88 0.03 -9.28
C GLU A 94 9.02 -0.57 -8.17
N GLY A 95 9.63 -0.87 -7.00
CA GLY A 95 8.90 -1.32 -5.81
C GLY A 95 7.78 -0.35 -5.41
N LEU A 96 8.08 0.96 -5.37
CA LEU A 96 7.10 1.99 -5.05
C LEU A 96 5.97 2.06 -6.08
N ILE A 97 6.28 1.96 -7.38
CA ILE A 97 5.25 1.93 -8.43
C ILE A 97 4.29 0.77 -8.22
N TRP A 98 4.79 -0.44 -7.97
CA TRP A 98 3.94 -1.61 -7.74
C TRP A 98 3.12 -1.49 -6.45
N LEU A 99 3.72 -0.96 -5.39
CA LEU A 99 3.04 -0.73 -4.13
C LEU A 99 1.91 0.31 -4.26
N VAL A 100 2.13 1.40 -5.01
CA VAL A 100 1.13 2.46 -5.24
C VAL A 100 0.01 2.01 -6.18
N ARG A 101 0.28 1.06 -7.09
CA ARG A 101 -0.74 0.42 -7.94
C ARG A 101 -1.65 -0.52 -7.16
N PHE A 102 -1.28 -0.88 -5.93
CA PHE A 102 -2.11 -1.68 -5.04
C PHE A 102 -3.28 -0.85 -4.48
N GLU A 103 -4.32 -0.66 -5.30
CA GLU A 103 -5.51 0.09 -4.91
C GLU A 103 -6.56 -0.83 -4.26
N LEU A 104 -6.75 -0.71 -2.94
CA LEU A 104 -7.80 -1.44 -2.21
C LEU A 104 -9.23 -0.91 -2.47
N SER A 105 -9.38 0.29 -3.02
CA SER A 105 -10.60 1.11 -2.93
C SER A 105 -11.78 0.59 -3.76
N VAL A 106 -11.57 -0.27 -4.75
CA VAL A 106 -12.67 -0.81 -5.58
C VAL A 106 -12.83 -2.29 -5.27
N SER A 107 -13.84 -2.68 -4.49
CA SER A 107 -14.15 -4.07 -4.07
C SER A 107 -13.39 -5.12 -4.89
N PHE A 108 -12.35 -5.75 -4.33
CA PHE A 108 -11.32 -6.62 -4.95
C PHE A 108 -11.59 -7.27 -6.34
N ARG A 109 -12.83 -7.58 -6.74
CA ARG A 109 -13.22 -8.05 -8.08
C ARG A 109 -13.05 -6.95 -9.13
N ASN A 110 -13.46 -5.74 -8.77
CA ASN A 110 -13.38 -4.56 -9.60
C ASN A 110 -11.97 -3.94 -9.54
N ALA A 111 -11.35 -3.81 -8.35
CA ALA A 111 -9.96 -3.33 -8.25
C ALA A 111 -9.02 -4.23 -9.03
N TYR A 112 -9.10 -5.55 -8.87
CA TYR A 112 -8.21 -6.42 -9.63
C TYR A 112 -8.35 -6.20 -11.13
N GLY A 113 -9.59 -6.06 -11.63
CA GLY A 113 -9.87 -5.80 -13.05
C GLY A 113 -9.29 -4.48 -13.57
N SER A 114 -9.38 -3.39 -12.79
CA SER A 114 -8.99 -2.05 -13.22
C SER A 114 -7.56 -1.65 -12.84
N THR A 115 -6.89 -2.36 -11.94
CA THR A 115 -5.53 -2.02 -11.47
C THR A 115 -4.49 -3.06 -11.84
N LEU A 116 -4.50 -4.25 -11.21
CA LEU A 116 -3.41 -5.22 -11.35
C LEU A 116 -3.55 -6.13 -12.58
N LYS A 117 -4.77 -6.48 -12.99
CA LYS A 117 -5.03 -7.42 -14.09
C LYS A 117 -4.39 -7.04 -15.43
N PRO A 118 -4.35 -5.75 -15.86
CA PRO A 118 -3.65 -5.35 -17.09
C PRO A 118 -2.15 -5.64 -17.06
N HIS A 119 -1.54 -5.69 -15.87
CA HIS A 119 -0.09 -5.76 -15.69
C HIS A 119 0.42 -7.15 -15.30
N HIS A 120 -0.45 -8.08 -14.87
CA HIS A 120 -0.06 -9.45 -14.53
C HIS A 120 0.10 -10.37 -15.74
N SER A 121 1.03 -11.33 -15.66
CA SER A 121 1.21 -12.37 -16.67
C SER A 121 0.06 -13.38 -16.67
N PHE A 122 -0.07 -14.17 -17.73
CA PHE A 122 -1.12 -15.20 -17.86
C PHE A 122 -1.05 -16.28 -16.76
N LEU A 123 0.12 -16.48 -16.13
CA LEU A 123 0.31 -17.40 -15.01
C LEU A 123 -0.13 -16.80 -13.66
N VAL A 124 0.02 -15.49 -13.49
CA VAL A 124 -0.34 -14.79 -12.23
C VAL A 124 -1.86 -14.52 -12.17
N LYS A 125 -2.50 -14.30 -13.33
CA LYS A 125 -3.94 -13.94 -13.38
C LYS A 125 -4.88 -14.94 -12.67
N PRO A 126 -4.75 -16.27 -12.85
CA PRO A 126 -5.62 -17.25 -12.18
C PRO A 126 -5.51 -17.23 -10.65
N ILE A 127 -4.30 -17.02 -10.12
CA ILE A 127 -4.04 -16.98 -8.67
C ILE A 127 -4.86 -15.86 -8.01
N PHE A 128 -4.80 -14.66 -8.59
CA PHE A 128 -5.58 -13.51 -8.11
C PHE A 128 -7.08 -13.71 -8.31
N SER A 129 -7.52 -14.37 -9.39
CA SER A 129 -8.94 -14.71 -9.58
C SER A 129 -9.45 -15.64 -8.47
N ALA A 130 -8.68 -16.64 -8.06
CA ALA A 130 -9.05 -17.52 -6.95
C ALA A 130 -9.16 -16.74 -5.62
N ALA A 131 -8.21 -15.83 -5.34
CA ALA A 131 -8.26 -14.94 -4.19
C ALA A 131 -9.53 -14.08 -4.17
N THR A 132 -9.96 -13.56 -5.32
CA THR A 132 -11.20 -12.79 -5.41
C THR A 132 -12.45 -13.62 -5.10
N SER A 133 -12.48 -14.90 -5.42
CA SER A 133 -13.60 -15.79 -5.11
C SER A 133 -13.65 -16.20 -3.64
N ALA A 134 -12.50 -16.25 -2.96
CA ALA A 134 -12.39 -16.68 -1.56
C ALA A 134 -12.67 -15.56 -0.53
N ARG A 135 -13.23 -14.42 -0.96
CA ARG A 135 -13.50 -13.28 -0.07
C ARG A 135 -14.69 -13.55 0.84
N PRO A 136 -14.63 -13.08 2.10
CA PRO A 136 -15.80 -13.06 2.96
C PRO A 136 -16.92 -12.19 2.37
N SER A 137 -18.15 -12.42 2.82
CA SER A 137 -19.22 -11.45 2.58
C SER A 137 -18.86 -10.10 3.19
N ARG A 138 -19.47 -9.01 2.70
CA ARG A 138 -19.26 -7.67 3.27
C ARG A 138 -19.53 -7.68 4.77
N LYS A 139 -20.61 -8.33 5.22
CA LYS A 139 -20.97 -8.44 6.64
C LYS A 139 -19.89 -9.15 7.44
N ASP A 140 -19.46 -10.33 7.00
CA ASP A 140 -18.45 -11.12 7.71
C ASP A 140 -17.09 -10.42 7.73
N PHE A 141 -16.78 -9.64 6.68
CA PHE A 141 -15.60 -8.80 6.65
C PHE A 141 -15.61 -7.77 7.78
N TYR A 142 -16.66 -6.95 7.90
CA TYR A 142 -16.69 -5.90 8.91
C TYR A 142 -16.80 -6.45 10.34
N VAL A 143 -17.45 -7.59 10.55
CA VAL A 143 -17.46 -8.27 11.87
C VAL A 143 -16.03 -8.64 12.29
N LYS A 144 -15.20 -9.12 11.36
CA LYS A 144 -13.79 -9.43 11.65
C LYS A 144 -12.92 -8.22 11.95
N LEU A 145 -13.37 -7.01 11.61
CA LEU A 145 -12.65 -5.77 11.91
C LEU A 145 -12.96 -5.22 13.30
N GLY A 146 -13.99 -5.71 13.98
CA GLY A 146 -14.33 -5.30 15.34
C GLY A 146 -15.84 -5.33 15.59
N ASP A 147 -16.25 -5.48 16.84
CA ASP A 147 -17.68 -5.62 17.18
C ASP A 147 -18.47 -4.31 17.03
N ASP A 148 -17.83 -3.17 17.29
CA ASP A 148 -18.43 -1.84 17.11
C ASP A 148 -18.36 -1.41 15.63
N GLN A 149 -19.40 -1.74 14.90
CA GLN A 149 -19.47 -1.49 13.46
C GLN A 149 -19.47 0.02 13.14
N GLU A 150 -20.04 0.87 13.99
CA GLU A 150 -20.04 2.31 13.77
C GLU A 150 -18.63 2.88 13.91
N ALA A 151 -17.93 2.52 14.98
CA ALA A 151 -16.53 2.93 15.17
C ALA A 151 -15.61 2.39 14.05
N VAL A 152 -15.80 1.13 13.63
CA VAL A 152 -15.08 0.53 12.49
C VAL A 152 -15.32 1.34 11.21
N HIS A 153 -16.58 1.68 10.91
CA HIS A 153 -16.92 2.44 9.72
C HIS A 153 -16.32 3.85 9.72
N GLN A 154 -16.41 4.56 10.85
CA GLN A 154 -15.83 5.90 11.00
C GLN A 154 -14.31 5.86 10.87
N GLY A 155 -13.64 4.95 11.59
CA GLY A 155 -12.20 4.78 11.56
C GLY A 155 -11.68 4.43 10.15
N LEU A 156 -12.32 3.47 9.47
CA LEU A 156 -11.95 3.11 8.11
C LEU A 156 -12.16 4.25 7.12
N THR A 157 -13.18 5.09 7.31
CA THR A 157 -13.42 6.24 6.43
C THR A 157 -12.24 7.23 6.48
N VAL A 158 -11.80 7.57 7.69
CA VAL A 158 -10.65 8.47 7.89
C VAL A 158 -9.36 7.82 7.39
N TRP A 159 -9.15 6.54 7.72
CA TRP A 159 -7.98 5.77 7.31
C TRP A 159 -7.86 5.64 5.78
N LEU A 160 -8.97 5.31 5.09
CA LEU A 160 -9.02 5.24 3.63
C LEU A 160 -8.77 6.61 2.99
N LYS A 161 -9.33 7.69 3.55
CA LYS A 161 -9.11 9.04 3.02
C LYS A 161 -7.64 9.44 3.07
N ALA A 162 -6.94 9.10 4.15
CA ALA A 162 -5.50 9.35 4.29
C ALA A 162 -4.69 8.54 3.27
N LEU A 163 -4.98 7.23 3.14
CA LEU A 163 -4.37 6.36 2.14
C LEU A 163 -4.58 6.88 0.71
N GLU A 164 -5.81 7.20 0.32
CA GLU A 164 -6.14 7.73 -1.01
C GLU A 164 -5.39 9.03 -1.31
N THR A 165 -5.26 9.91 -0.33
CA THR A 165 -4.53 11.18 -0.47
C THR A 165 -3.04 10.91 -0.74
N GLN A 166 -2.41 10.03 0.03
CA GLN A 166 -1.00 9.68 -0.14
C GLN A 166 -0.74 8.95 -1.46
N VAL A 167 -1.62 8.01 -1.85
CA VAL A 167 -1.55 7.33 -3.15
C VAL A 167 -1.70 8.33 -4.30
N ALA A 168 -2.59 9.30 -4.20
CA ALA A 168 -2.76 10.33 -5.23
C ALA A 168 -1.51 11.21 -5.37
N ILE A 169 -0.90 11.63 -4.26
CA ILE A 169 0.39 12.37 -4.26
C ILE A 169 1.47 11.55 -4.97
N LEU A 170 1.62 10.27 -4.59
CA LEU A 170 2.65 9.40 -5.16
C LEU A 170 2.40 9.09 -6.63
N LYS A 171 1.16 8.82 -7.06
CA LYS A 171 0.82 8.66 -8.48
C LYS A 171 1.20 9.91 -9.27
N GLY A 172 0.81 11.09 -8.77
CA GLY A 172 1.13 12.37 -9.41
C GLY A 172 2.64 12.65 -9.49
N PHE A 173 3.40 12.26 -8.47
CA PHE A 173 4.87 12.35 -8.48
C PHE A 173 5.51 11.34 -9.44
N LEU A 174 5.09 10.08 -9.40
CA LEU A 174 5.63 9.00 -10.23
C LEU A 174 5.38 9.21 -11.73
N ASP A 175 4.46 10.09 -12.11
CA ASP A 175 4.21 10.49 -13.50
C ASP A 175 5.12 11.60 -14.01
N ARG A 176 5.90 12.25 -13.13
CA ARG A 176 6.82 13.33 -13.51
C ARG A 176 8.12 12.79 -14.14
N PRO A 177 8.79 13.56 -15.01
CA PRO A 177 10.02 13.14 -15.66
C PRO A 177 11.13 12.71 -14.70
N GLU A 178 11.26 13.39 -13.55
CA GLU A 178 12.29 13.07 -12.55
C GLU A 178 12.11 11.71 -11.84
N ALA A 179 10.95 11.08 -11.99
CA ALA A 179 10.63 9.76 -11.42
C ALA A 179 10.61 8.64 -12.48
N LYS A 180 11.03 8.92 -13.72
CA LYS A 180 11.09 7.95 -14.82
C LYS A 180 12.54 7.52 -15.10
N TRP A 181 12.72 6.27 -15.54
CA TRP A 181 14.00 5.69 -15.97
C TRP A 181 13.85 4.96 -17.31
#